data_AF-A0A1B6F649-F1
#
_entry.id   AF-A0A1B6F649-F1
#
_cell.length_a   1.000
_cell.length_b   1.000
_cell.length_c   1.000
_cell.angle_alpha   90.00
_cell.angle_beta   90.00
_cell.angle_gamma   90.00
#
_symmetry.space_group_name_H-M   'P 1'
#
loop_
_entity.id
_entity.type
_entity.pdbx_description
1 polymer ?
#
loop_
_entity_poly.entity_id
_entity_poly.type
_entity_poly.pdbx_seq_one_letter_code
_entity_poly.pdbx_strand_id
1 'polypeptide(L)'
;CRAGELENHPMDITGKHPSLNIKWKFWKKRRYLLTFLAFLGCLNMFISRVNLSVAIVAMNSLYNVTLSNGTIVETQDFNWDSKMRGLILSSFFYGYISTQLLGGWLGSR
;
A
#
# COMPACT_ATOMS: atom_id res chain seq x y z
N CYS A 1 54.33 -37.45 -57.36
CA CYS A 1 54.19 -35.99 -57.17
C CYS A 1 52.92 -35.47 -57.85
N ARG A 2 51.78 -35.53 -57.17
CA ARG A 2 50.67 -34.60 -57.37
C ARG A 2 50.04 -34.43 -55.99
N ALA A 3 50.11 -33.20 -55.50
CA ALA A 3 49.91 -32.84 -54.10
C ALA A 3 48.45 -33.05 -53.67
N GLY A 4 48.30 -33.22 -52.36
CA GLY A 4 47.10 -33.71 -51.68
C GLY A 4 45.83 -32.89 -51.89
N GLU A 5 44.78 -33.67 -52.08
CA GLU A 5 43.37 -33.33 -51.88
C GLU A 5 43.10 -33.24 -50.37
N LEU A 6 42.94 -32.03 -49.82
CA LEU A 6 42.33 -31.79 -48.50
C LEU A 6 41.68 -30.41 -48.50
N GLU A 7 40.45 -30.36 -49.01
CA GLU A 7 39.56 -29.21 -48.84
C GLU A 7 39.14 -29.14 -47.37
N ASN A 8 39.93 -28.41 -46.58
CA ASN A 8 39.61 -28.10 -45.18
C ASN A 8 38.49 -27.04 -45.17
N HIS A 9 37.25 -27.48 -45.31
CA HIS A 9 36.10 -26.64 -45.00
C HIS A 9 36.05 -26.50 -43.46
N PRO A 10 36.25 -25.30 -42.89
CA PRO A 10 36.08 -25.13 -41.45
C PRO A 10 34.62 -25.41 -41.11
N MET A 11 34.41 -26.32 -40.17
CA MET A 11 33.13 -26.56 -39.51
C MET A 11 32.61 -25.24 -38.96
N ASP A 12 31.40 -24.88 -39.38
CA ASP A 12 30.65 -23.74 -38.90
C ASP A 12 30.34 -23.93 -37.40
N ILE A 13 31.11 -23.26 -36.55
CA ILE A 13 30.87 -23.17 -35.09
C ILE A 13 29.76 -22.13 -34.87
N THR A 14 28.59 -22.35 -35.44
CA THR A 14 27.36 -21.67 -35.01
C THR A 14 26.70 -22.50 -33.91
N GLY A 15 27.39 -22.59 -32.77
CA GLY A 15 26.81 -23.03 -31.50
C GLY A 15 25.75 -22.02 -31.07
N LYS A 16 24.53 -22.15 -31.62
CA LYS A 16 23.36 -21.39 -31.24
C LYS A 16 23.01 -21.75 -29.79
N HIS A 17 23.53 -20.97 -28.84
CA HIS A 17 23.11 -21.01 -27.44
C HIS A 17 21.57 -20.95 -27.42
N PRO A 18 20.87 -21.90 -26.76
CA PRO A 18 19.47 -21.69 -26.48
C PRO A 18 19.42 -20.56 -25.45
N SER A 19 19.22 -19.33 -25.94
CA SER A 19 18.79 -18.21 -25.13
C SER A 19 17.40 -18.56 -24.63
N LEU A 20 17.35 -19.31 -23.53
CA LEU A 20 16.13 -19.56 -22.77
C LEU A 20 15.54 -18.19 -22.43
N ASN A 21 14.58 -17.78 -23.25
CA ASN A 21 13.96 -16.47 -23.24
C ASN A 21 12.99 -16.37 -22.06
N ILE A 22 13.53 -16.40 -20.84
CA ILE A 22 12.80 -16.15 -19.59
C ILE A 22 12.66 -14.63 -19.47
N LYS A 23 11.88 -14.00 -20.35
CA LYS A 23 11.67 -12.54 -20.29
C LYS A 23 10.23 -12.08 -20.52
N TRP A 24 9.24 -12.90 -20.18
CA TRP A 24 7.82 -12.51 -20.32
C TRP A 24 6.91 -12.68 -19.10
N LYS A 25 7.40 -13.26 -17.98
CA LYS A 25 6.58 -13.37 -16.75
C LYS A 25 6.98 -12.41 -15.62
N PHE A 26 8.17 -11.81 -15.66
CA PHE A 26 8.65 -10.93 -14.59
C PHE A 26 7.95 -9.55 -14.61
N TRP A 27 7.79 -8.95 -15.80
CA TRP A 27 7.04 -7.71 -15.97
C TRP A 27 5.54 -7.91 -15.70
N LYS A 28 4.98 -9.08 -16.07
CA LYS A 28 3.58 -9.43 -15.76
C LYS A 28 3.37 -9.55 -14.24
N LYS A 29 4.21 -10.30 -13.52
CA LYS A 29 4.17 -10.41 -12.03
C LYS A 29 4.35 -9.06 -11.34
N ARG A 30 5.30 -8.22 -11.77
CA ARG A 30 5.51 -6.87 -11.21
C ARG A 30 4.31 -5.95 -11.39
N ARG A 31 3.64 -5.95 -12.55
CA ARG A 31 2.42 -5.15 -12.78
C ARG A 31 1.25 -5.58 -11.89
N TYR A 32 1.04 -6.88 -11.73
CA TYR A 32 0.00 -7.38 -10.81
C TYR A 32 0.32 -7.03 -9.35
N LEU A 33 1.60 -7.09 -8.97
CA LEU A 33 2.03 -6.72 -7.62
C LEU A 33 1.85 -5.22 -7.37
N LEU A 34 2.19 -4.34 -8.32
CA LEU A 34 1.93 -2.90 -8.22
C LEU A 34 0.44 -2.57 -8.15
N THR A 35 -0.39 -3.24 -8.95
CA THR A 35 -1.85 -3.06 -8.93
C THR A 35 -2.43 -3.54 -7.61
N PHE A 36 -1.94 -4.66 -7.09
CA PHE A 36 -2.33 -5.18 -5.77
C PHE A 36 -1.90 -4.25 -4.64
N LEU A 37 -0.68 -3.69 -4.67
CA LEU A 37 -0.21 -2.70 -3.70
C LEU A 37 -1.00 -1.39 -3.77
N ALA A 38 -1.32 -0.91 -4.98
CA ALA A 38 -2.13 0.29 -5.16
C ALA A 38 -3.56 0.08 -4.64
N PHE A 39 -4.16 -1.07 -4.95
CA PHE A 39 -5.46 -1.47 -4.41
C PHE A 39 -5.45 -1.59 -2.89
N LEU A 40 -4.42 -2.25 -2.33
CA LEU A 40 -4.23 -2.39 -0.89
C LEU A 40 -4.02 -1.02 -0.21
N GLY A 41 -3.29 -0.10 -0.85
CA GLY A 41 -3.11 1.27 -0.38
C GLY A 41 -4.43 2.05 -0.32
N CYS A 42 -5.23 1.96 -1.38
CA CYS A 42 -6.57 2.57 -1.42
C CYS A 42 -7.50 2.00 -0.34
N LEU A 43 -7.43 0.69 -0.09
CA LEU A 43 -8.22 0.03 0.96
C LEU A 43 -7.78 0.44 2.37
N ASN A 44 -6.48 0.42 2.67
CA ASN A 44 -5.96 0.81 3.98
C ASN A 44 -6.35 2.25 4.36
N MET A 45 -6.37 3.12 3.36
CA MET A 45 -6.77 4.51 3.48
C MET A 45 -8.27 4.67 3.76
N PHE A 46 -9.12 3.88 3.07
CA PHE A 46 -10.55 3.82 3.35
C PHE A 46 -10.84 3.34 4.78
N ILE A 47 -10.14 2.28 5.21
CA ILE A 47 -10.29 1.71 6.56
C ILE A 47 -9.89 2.73 7.63
N SER A 48 -8.76 3.41 7.46
CA SER A 48 -8.31 4.43 8.43
C SER A 48 -9.29 5.59 8.58
N ARG A 49 -9.95 6.00 7.48
CA ARG A 49 -11.00 7.03 7.55
C ARG A 49 -12.23 6.59 8.32
N VAL A 50 -12.66 5.34 8.14
CA VAL A 50 -13.80 4.77 8.90
C VAL A 50 -13.40 4.61 10.36
N ASN A 51 -12.22 4.06 10.64
CA ASN A 51 -11.74 3.82 12.00
C ASN A 51 -11.64 5.12 12.81
N LEU A 52 -11.16 6.22 12.21
CA LEU A 52 -11.11 7.52 12.89
C LEU A 52 -12.52 8.04 13.25
N SER A 53 -13.47 7.91 12.31
CA SER A 53 -14.85 8.32 12.54
C SER A 53 -15.58 7.45 13.57
N VAL A 54 -15.26 6.16 13.66
CA VAL A 54 -15.85 5.26 14.66
C VAL A 54 -15.19 5.47 16.02
N ALA A 55 -13.86 5.62 16.06
CA ALA A 55 -13.10 5.84 17.29
C ALA A 55 -13.56 7.11 18.02
N ILE A 56 -13.82 8.20 17.28
CA ILE A 56 -14.28 9.45 17.90
C ILE A 56 -15.68 9.32 18.52
N VAL A 57 -16.56 8.51 17.93
CA VAL A 57 -17.88 8.22 18.51
C VAL A 57 -17.73 7.33 19.73
N ALA A 58 -16.93 6.26 19.64
CA ALA A 58 -16.71 5.31 20.72
C ALA A 58 -16.10 5.98 21.97
N MET A 59 -15.10 6.85 21.80
CA MET A 59 -14.47 7.59 22.91
C MET A 59 -15.39 8.63 23.56
N ASN A 60 -16.44 9.05 22.88
CA ASN A 60 -17.42 10.00 23.41
C ASN A 60 -18.72 9.34 23.86
N SER A 61 -18.83 8.01 23.69
CA SER A 61 -19.95 7.25 24.19
C SER A 61 -19.95 7.30 25.71
N LEU A 62 -21.08 7.67 26.26
CA LEU A 62 -21.31 7.62 27.68
C LEU A 62 -21.61 6.16 28.07
N TYR A 63 -21.06 5.69 29.19
CA TYR A 63 -21.32 4.34 29.70
C TYR A 63 -21.76 4.37 31.16
N ASN A 64 -22.62 3.42 31.48
CA ASN A 64 -23.28 3.36 32.78
C ASN A 64 -22.51 2.39 33.67
N VAL A 65 -21.78 2.94 34.64
CA VAL A 65 -21.10 2.13 35.66
C VAL A 65 -22.04 1.97 36.83
N THR A 66 -22.46 0.73 37.06
CA THR A 66 -23.18 0.34 38.27
C THR A 66 -22.17 0.25 39.40
N LEU A 67 -22.19 1.23 40.30
CA LEU A 67 -21.41 1.14 41.53
C LEU A 67 -22.07 0.08 42.44
N SER A 68 -21.29 -0.61 43.27
CA SER A 68 -21.77 -1.63 44.22
C SER A 68 -22.87 -1.15 45.19
N ASN A 69 -23.13 0.15 45.24
CA ASN A 69 -24.15 0.82 46.05
C ASN A 69 -25.52 0.95 45.34
N GLY A 70 -25.71 0.35 44.16
CA GLY A 70 -26.99 0.35 43.42
C GLY A 70 -27.28 1.63 42.61
N THR A 71 -26.39 2.62 42.64
CA THR A 71 -26.51 3.85 41.84
C THR A 71 -25.92 3.66 40.45
N ILE A 72 -26.68 4.02 39.42
CA ILE A 72 -26.24 4.03 38.02
C ILE A 72 -25.60 5.40 37.77
N VAL A 73 -24.28 5.46 37.65
CA VAL A 73 -23.57 6.71 37.33
C VAL A 73 -23.22 6.69 35.85
N GLU A 74 -23.74 7.68 35.13
CA GLU A 74 -23.42 7.94 33.74
C GLU A 74 -22.04 8.62 33.69
N THR A 75 -20.98 7.85 33.43
CA THR A 75 -19.62 8.38 33.33
C THR A 75 -19.20 8.49 31.88
N GLN A 76 -18.57 9.61 31.53
CA GLN A 76 -17.93 9.83 30.25
C GLN A 76 -16.43 10.03 30.51
N ASP A 77 -15.59 9.13 30.00
CA ASP A 77 -14.14 9.15 30.25
C ASP A 77 -13.45 10.38 29.65
N PHE A 78 -13.96 10.88 28.52
CA PHE A 78 -13.42 12.06 27.86
C PHE A 78 -14.55 12.99 27.39
N ASN A 79 -14.67 14.15 28.04
CA ASN A 79 -15.57 15.22 27.60
C ASN A 79 -14.93 15.99 26.44
N TRP A 80 -14.70 15.32 25.30
CA TRP A 80 -14.15 15.99 24.12
C TRP A 80 -15.19 16.94 23.56
N ASP A 81 -14.97 18.23 23.76
CA ASP A 81 -15.77 19.27 23.14
C ASP A 81 -15.80 19.08 21.61
N SER A 82 -16.91 19.46 20.99
CA SER A 82 -17.12 19.29 19.55
C SER A 82 -16.03 19.98 18.73
N LYS A 83 -15.41 21.04 19.27
CA LYS A 83 -14.28 21.74 18.64
C LYS A 83 -12.99 20.90 18.62
N MET A 84 -12.69 20.16 19.69
CA MET A 84 -11.53 19.25 19.77
C MET A 84 -11.67 18.12 18.74
N ARG A 85 -12.90 17.59 18.59
CA ARG A 85 -13.21 16.54 17.61
C ARG A 85 -12.96 17.00 16.18
N GLY A 86 -13.43 18.21 15.86
CA GLY A 86 -13.19 18.84 14.56
C GLY A 86 -11.71 19.14 14.29
N LEU A 87 -10.94 19.50 15.33
CA LEU A 87 -9.50 19.74 15.25
C LEU A 87 -8.70 18.48 14.88
N ILE A 88 -9.03 17.35 15.50
CA ILE A 88 -8.38 16.07 15.19
C ILE A 88 -8.73 15.62 13.76
N LEU A 89 -10.01 15.76 13.37
CA LEU A 89 -10.47 15.40 12.04
C LEU A 89 -9.77 16.27 10.97
N SER A 90 -9.74 17.59 11.17
CA SER A 90 -9.08 18.53 10.24
C SER A 90 -7.56 18.34 10.15
N SER A 91 -6.89 18.03 11.27
CA SER A 91 -5.45 17.71 11.28
C SER A 91 -5.13 16.50 10.40
N PHE A 92 -5.93 15.43 10.51
CA PHE A 92 -5.79 14.23 9.69
C PHE A 92 -6.02 14.53 8.20
N PHE A 93 -7.02 15.34 7.86
CA PHE A 93 -7.27 15.78 6.48
C PHE A 93 -6.11 16.57 5.89
N TYR A 94 -5.54 17.51 6.66
CA TYR A 94 -4.43 18.34 6.19
C TYR A 94 -3.17 17.53 5.90
N GLY A 95 -2.80 16.61 6.80
CA GLY A 95 -1.66 15.71 6.60
C GLY A 95 -1.83 14.74 5.42
N TYR A 96 -3.07 14.29 5.19
CA TYR A 96 -3.39 13.43 4.07
C TYR A 96 -3.29 14.17 2.72
N ILE A 97 -3.83 15.40 2.64
CA ILE A 97 -3.75 16.23 1.42
C ILE A 97 -2.30 16.58 1.09
N SER A 98 -1.50 17.00 2.09
CA SER A 98 -0.10 17.35 1.86
C SER A 98 0.71 16.15 1.32
N THR A 99 0.52 14.96 1.88
CA THR A 99 1.23 13.75 1.44
C THR A 99 0.84 13.33 0.03
N GLN A 100 -0.44 13.46 -0.35
CA GLN A 100 -0.86 13.18 -1.72
C GLN A 100 -0.28 14.16 -2.74
N LEU A 101 -0.22 15.45 -2.40
CA LEU A 101 0.40 16.47 -3.26
C LEU A 101 1.91 16.20 -3.43
N LEU A 102 2.59 15.83 -2.35
CA LEU A 102 4.00 15.45 -2.38
C LEU A 102 4.21 14.16 -3.20
N GLY A 103 3.37 13.14 -3.02
CA GLY A 103 3.43 11.90 -3.78
C GLY A 103 3.21 12.12 -5.28
N GLY A 104 2.28 12.99 -5.65
CA GLY A 104 2.06 13.40 -7.04
C GLY A 104 3.25 14.15 -7.64
N TRP A 105 3.85 15.06 -6.86
CA TRP A 105 5.04 15.80 -7.29
C TRP A 105 6.28 14.91 -7.44
N LEU A 106 6.50 13.98 -6.49
CA LEU A 106 7.61 13.02 -6.54
C LEU A 106 7.45 11.98 -7.64
N GLY A 107 6.22 11.57 -7.95
CA GLY A 107 5.93 10.62 -9.03
C GLY A 107 5.99 11.22 -10.44
N SER A 108 5.98 12.55 -10.55
CA SER A 108 6.09 13.25 -11.83
C SER A 108 7.52 13.29 -12.38
N ARG A 109 8.51 12.74 -11.68
CA ARG A 109 9.93 12.97 -11.91
C ARG A 109 10.72 11.67 -12.07
#